data_AF-A0A8B0STE5-F1
#
_entry.id   AF-A0A8B0STE5-F1
#
_cell.length_a   1.000
_cell.length_b   1.000
_cell.length_c   1.000
_cell.angle_alpha   90.00
_cell.angle_beta   90.00
_cell.angle_gamma   90.00
#
_symmetry.space_group_name_H-M   'P 1'
#
loop_
_entity.id
_entity.type
_entity.pdbx_description
1 polymer ?
#
loop_
_entity_poly.entity_id
_entity_poly.type
_entity_poly.pdbx_seq_one_letter_code
_entity_poly.pdbx_strand_id
1 'polypeptide(L)'
;MKRQSTEFVNLLQRAQALNYPADLLIRAQHNRALGDDLKLWDAIEQQQALTRITFTKPRKQGEKPRKVVQEIKVLRYTLRPKSQHPMLLTLVQAKEINPPAGKSPLIWRLVTNRCVETADAACELIDWYRARWEIEMFFDVLKVGCRVEKLQLETKERIEKALALYIMVAWRIMFLMRLGRTCPELPANRVFDPLEWKVSFRLGKKALPDGIPTLHQVIRNLAELGGFLGRKSDGEPGAKSIWLGYSRVLDCIYGIQMASELGMD
;
A
#
# COMPACT_ATOMS: atom_id res chain seq x y z
N MET A 1 24.96 2.50 -7.84
CA MET A 1 23.85 3.45 -7.62
C MET A 1 23.85 4.71 -8.51
N LYS A 2 24.94 5.07 -9.23
CA LYS A 2 24.94 6.22 -10.18
C LYS A 2 24.04 6.04 -11.42
N ARG A 3 23.71 4.81 -11.81
CA ARG A 3 22.90 4.50 -13.02
C ARG A 3 21.41 4.86 -12.86
N GLN A 4 20.81 4.56 -11.70
CA GLN A 4 19.37 4.81 -11.44
C GLN A 4 19.00 6.30 -11.47
N SER A 5 19.91 7.20 -11.06
CA SER A 5 19.64 8.64 -11.09
C SER A 5 19.59 9.21 -12.51
N THR A 6 20.33 8.62 -13.46
CA THR A 6 20.40 9.13 -14.83
C THR A 6 19.20 8.71 -15.66
N GLU A 7 18.76 7.44 -15.55
CA GLU A 7 17.56 6.95 -16.24
C GLU A 7 16.30 7.70 -15.79
N PHE A 8 16.19 8.01 -14.49
CA PHE A 8 15.07 8.76 -13.95
C PHE A 8 14.97 10.18 -14.55
N VAL A 9 16.09 10.92 -14.62
CA VAL A 9 16.04 12.27 -15.21
C VAL A 9 15.76 12.22 -16.70
N ASN A 10 16.31 11.24 -17.42
CA ASN A 10 16.02 11.04 -18.84
C ASN A 10 14.51 10.80 -19.09
N LEU A 11 13.85 10.03 -18.22
CA LEU A 11 12.40 9.79 -18.31
C LEU A 11 11.60 11.08 -18.09
N LEU A 12 11.97 11.90 -17.10
CA LEU A 12 11.31 13.20 -16.86
C LEU A 12 11.49 14.16 -18.04
N GLN A 13 12.71 14.24 -18.59
CA GLN A 13 12.98 15.06 -19.77
C GLN A 13 12.17 14.61 -20.98
N ARG A 14 12.07 13.29 -21.21
CA ARG A 14 11.24 12.73 -22.28
C ARG A 14 9.77 13.07 -22.07
N ALA A 15 9.25 12.95 -20.85
CA ALA A 15 7.86 13.26 -20.55
C ALA A 15 7.55 14.76 -20.75
N GLN A 16 8.47 15.64 -20.36
CA GLN A 16 8.37 17.08 -20.64
C GLN A 16 8.38 17.36 -22.15
N ALA A 17 9.25 16.71 -22.93
CA ALA A 17 9.30 16.88 -24.37
C ALA A 17 8.04 16.37 -25.10
N LEU A 18 7.28 15.44 -24.49
CA LEU A 18 6.07 14.87 -25.05
C LEU A 18 4.79 15.64 -24.68
N ASN A 19 4.88 16.76 -23.95
CA ASN A 19 3.74 17.55 -23.46
C ASN A 19 2.75 16.77 -22.55
N TYR A 20 3.11 15.55 -22.13
CA TYR A 20 2.39 14.71 -21.16
C TYR A 20 3.35 14.33 -20.02
N PRO A 21 3.76 15.29 -19.16
CA PRO A 21 4.66 14.99 -18.07
C PRO A 21 3.99 14.03 -17.09
N ALA A 22 4.65 12.92 -16.76
CA ALA A 22 4.23 12.08 -15.65
C ALA A 22 4.46 12.84 -14.35
N ASP A 23 3.42 12.93 -13.52
CA ASP A 23 3.56 13.45 -12.18
C ASP A 23 4.39 12.51 -11.30
N LEU A 24 5.33 13.09 -10.56
CA LEU A 24 6.26 12.36 -9.71
C LEU A 24 6.05 12.76 -8.26
N LEU A 25 6.21 11.80 -7.36
CA LEU A 25 6.31 12.05 -5.93
C LEU A 25 7.33 11.09 -5.33
N ILE A 26 8.49 11.60 -4.95
CA ILE A 26 9.64 10.76 -4.58
C ILE A 26 10.22 11.23 -3.26
N ARG A 27 10.55 10.28 -2.38
CA ARG A 27 11.28 10.62 -1.16
C ARG A 27 12.71 11.04 -1.49
N ALA A 28 13.07 12.26 -1.16
CA ALA A 28 14.44 12.73 -1.22
C ALA A 28 15.31 12.04 -0.16
N GLN A 29 16.40 11.43 -0.59
CA GLN A 29 17.40 10.83 0.30
C GLN A 29 18.63 11.72 0.52
N HIS A 30 18.89 12.68 -0.38
CA HIS A 30 20.10 13.49 -0.36
C HIS A 30 19.79 14.97 -0.18
N ASN A 31 20.62 15.65 0.62
CA ASN A 31 20.62 17.09 0.73
C ASN A 31 21.34 17.69 -0.49
N ARG A 32 20.58 18.13 -1.47
CA ARG A 32 21.14 18.65 -2.74
C ARG A 32 21.48 20.13 -2.57
N ALA A 33 22.55 20.58 -3.23
CA ALA A 33 22.88 21.99 -3.33
C ALA A 33 21.87 22.71 -4.25
N LEU A 34 21.51 23.94 -3.89
CA LEU A 34 20.64 24.82 -4.68
C LEU A 34 21.42 25.93 -5.40
N GLY A 35 22.68 26.16 -5.03
CA GLY A 35 23.50 27.31 -5.44
C GLY A 35 23.94 28.10 -4.21
N ASP A 36 24.97 28.93 -4.34
CA ASP A 36 25.44 29.89 -3.30
C ASP A 36 25.58 29.27 -1.89
N ASP A 37 26.19 28.09 -1.81
CA ASP A 37 26.37 27.27 -0.59
C ASP A 37 25.09 26.86 0.16
N LEU A 38 23.90 27.24 -0.33
CA LEU A 38 22.62 26.85 0.23
C LEU A 38 22.25 25.42 -0.17
N LYS A 39 21.86 24.61 0.82
CA LYS A 39 21.34 23.26 0.59
C LYS A 39 19.84 23.19 0.79
N LEU A 40 19.25 22.21 0.12
CA LEU A 40 17.81 22.01 0.04
C LEU A 40 17.14 21.80 1.41
N TRP A 41 17.78 21.09 2.34
CA TRP A 41 17.25 20.89 3.69
C TRP A 41 17.30 22.17 4.53
N ASP A 42 18.35 22.98 4.36
CA ASP A 42 18.48 24.23 5.12
C ASP A 42 17.44 25.25 4.61
N ALA A 43 17.27 25.33 3.28
CA ALA A 43 16.29 26.20 2.64
C ALA A 43 14.83 25.88 3.03
N ILE A 44 14.46 24.59 3.12
CA ILE A 44 13.09 24.21 3.52
C ILE A 44 12.83 24.44 5.01
N GLU A 45 13.84 24.31 5.87
CA GLU A 45 13.69 24.55 7.31
C GLU A 45 13.42 26.04 7.60
N GLN A 46 13.90 26.96 6.74
CA GLN A 46 13.62 28.40 6.82
C GLN A 46 12.20 28.78 6.38
N GLN A 47 11.47 27.89 5.69
CA GLN A 47 10.10 28.20 5.26
C GLN A 47 9.13 28.20 6.44
N GLN A 48 8.05 28.97 6.31
CA GLN A 48 6.93 28.90 7.24
C GLN A 48 6.16 27.58 7.05
N ALA A 49 5.61 27.04 8.14
CA ALA A 49 4.71 25.90 8.05
C ALA A 49 3.43 26.32 7.31
N LEU A 50 3.10 25.60 6.24
CA LEU A 50 1.90 25.83 5.43
C LEU A 50 0.67 25.22 6.10
N THR A 51 0.82 24.02 6.67
CA THR A 51 -0.27 23.30 7.35
C THR A 51 0.28 22.21 8.28
N ARG A 52 -0.61 21.47 8.94
CA ARG A 52 -0.30 20.33 9.81
C ARG A 52 -1.16 19.13 9.44
N ILE A 53 -0.57 17.95 9.57
CA ILE A 53 -1.29 16.68 9.47
C ILE A 53 -1.14 15.87 10.74
N THR A 54 -2.15 15.02 10.98
CA THR A 54 -2.20 14.13 12.13
C THR A 54 -2.55 12.73 11.68
N PHE A 55 -1.81 11.74 12.15
CA PHE A 55 -2.14 10.34 11.94
C PHE A 55 -1.67 9.47 13.09
N THR A 56 -2.26 8.29 13.21
CA THR A 56 -1.81 7.28 14.17
C THR A 56 -0.76 6.39 13.48
N LYS A 57 0.46 6.38 14.03
CA LYS A 57 1.46 5.39 13.65
C LYS A 57 1.05 4.05 14.29
N PRO A 58 0.84 2.99 13.50
CA PRO A 58 0.41 1.70 14.02
C PRO A 58 1.51 1.07 14.88
N ARG A 59 1.13 0.10 15.71
CA ARG A 59 2.05 -0.69 16.52
C ARG A 59 3.11 -1.35 15.62
N LYS A 60 4.38 -1.30 16.05
CA LYS A 60 5.45 -2.15 15.51
C LYS A 60 6.07 -2.95 16.65
N GLN A 61 6.86 -3.96 16.33
CA GLN A 61 7.57 -4.73 17.36
C GLN A 61 8.41 -3.76 18.22
N GLY A 62 8.17 -3.76 19.53
CA GLY A 62 8.83 -2.84 20.48
C GLY A 62 8.30 -1.39 20.49
N GLU A 63 7.30 -1.02 19.67
CA GLU A 63 6.74 0.33 19.63
C GLU A 63 5.21 0.32 19.78
N LYS A 64 4.71 0.99 20.84
CA LYS A 64 3.27 1.23 21.02
C LYS A 64 2.73 2.15 19.91
N PRO A 65 1.47 1.96 19.49
CA PRO A 65 0.82 2.88 18.58
C PRO A 65 0.78 4.28 19.22
N ARG A 66 0.98 5.32 18.42
CA ARG A 66 1.01 6.70 18.90
C ARG A 66 0.51 7.68 17.86
N LYS A 67 -0.07 8.78 18.33
CA LYS A 67 -0.42 9.93 17.50
C LYS A 67 0.86 10.65 17.07
N VAL A 68 0.94 10.97 15.79
CA VAL A 68 2.01 11.77 15.17
C VAL A 68 1.35 13.02 14.63
N VAL A 69 1.92 14.19 14.96
CA VAL A 69 1.56 15.46 14.33
C VAL A 69 2.77 15.94 13.57
N GLN A 70 2.61 16.25 12.28
CA GLN A 70 3.68 16.79 11.46
C GLN A 70 3.32 18.16 10.93
N GLU A 71 4.28 19.08 10.97
CA GLU A 71 4.21 20.32 10.21
C GLU A 71 4.68 20.10 8.79
N ILE A 72 3.93 20.68 7.84
CA ILE A 72 4.23 20.63 6.43
C ILE A 72 4.79 21.97 5.98
N LYS A 73 5.99 21.94 5.41
CA LYS A 73 6.65 23.07 4.74
C LYS A 73 6.79 22.77 3.25
N VAL A 74 6.76 23.80 2.42
CA VAL A 74 6.85 23.69 0.96
C VAL A 74 7.91 24.66 0.44
N LEU A 75 8.71 24.22 -0.52
CA LEU A 75 9.71 25.03 -1.22
C LEU A 75 9.69 24.72 -2.71
N ARG A 76 9.35 25.70 -3.54
CA ARG A 76 9.55 25.62 -4.99
C ARG A 76 11.01 25.96 -5.30
N TYR A 77 11.69 25.12 -6.08
CA TYR A 77 13.10 25.31 -6.39
C TYR A 77 13.44 24.78 -7.78
N THR A 78 14.56 25.25 -8.34
CA THR A 78 15.08 24.75 -9.62
C THR A 78 16.20 23.76 -9.36
N LEU A 79 16.02 22.51 -9.75
CA LEU A 79 17.09 21.51 -9.78
C LEU A 79 17.93 21.74 -11.04
N ARG A 80 19.25 21.89 -10.88
CA ARG A 80 20.21 22.04 -11.98
C ARG A 80 21.21 20.88 -11.99
N PRO A 81 20.89 19.73 -12.61
CA PRO A 81 21.84 18.63 -12.73
C PRO A 81 22.98 19.00 -13.70
N LYS A 82 24.18 18.45 -13.48
CA LYS A 82 25.32 18.65 -14.41
C LYS A 82 24.94 18.10 -15.79
N SER A 83 25.11 18.93 -16.82
CA SER A 83 24.87 18.57 -18.24
C SER A 83 23.42 18.23 -18.59
N GLN A 84 22.45 18.74 -17.84
CA GLN A 84 21.02 18.52 -18.07
C GLN A 84 20.22 19.83 -17.91
N HIS A 85 19.05 19.89 -18.54
CA HIS A 85 18.17 21.07 -18.46
C HIS A 85 17.69 21.31 -17.02
N PRO A 86 17.62 22.58 -16.56
CA PRO A 86 17.02 22.91 -15.28
C PRO A 86 15.58 22.41 -15.19
N MET A 87 15.21 21.86 -14.03
CA MET A 87 13.85 21.37 -13.78
C MET A 87 13.26 22.08 -12.58
N LEU A 88 12.07 22.67 -12.76
CA LEU A 88 11.33 23.30 -11.68
C LEU A 88 10.59 22.22 -10.87
N LEU A 89 10.91 22.11 -9.58
CA LEU A 89 10.40 21.09 -8.67
C LEU A 89 9.91 21.73 -7.38
N THR A 90 9.12 20.98 -6.64
CA THR A 90 8.65 21.35 -5.29
C THR A 90 9.17 20.33 -4.30
N LEU A 91 9.76 20.80 -3.20
CA LEU A 91 10.02 20.00 -2.01
C LEU A 91 8.90 20.22 -1.00
N VAL A 92 8.25 19.14 -0.59
CA VAL A 92 7.30 19.09 0.53
C VAL A 92 7.97 18.36 1.69
N GLN A 93 8.17 19.05 2.82
CA GLN A 93 8.69 18.44 4.04
C GLN A 93 7.57 18.29 5.07
N ALA A 94 7.25 17.06 5.47
CA ALA A 94 6.44 16.78 6.66
C ALA A 94 7.36 16.33 7.80
N LYS A 95 7.45 17.14 8.86
CA LYS A 95 8.36 16.92 10.00
C LYS A 95 7.55 16.84 11.29
N GLU A 96 7.75 15.77 12.04
CA GLU A 96 7.10 15.56 13.33
C GLU A 96 7.46 16.65 14.33
N ILE A 97 6.43 17.22 14.95
CA ILE A 97 6.56 18.13 16.08
C ILE A 97 6.46 17.37 17.39
N ASN A 98 7.24 17.77 18.39
CA ASN A 98 7.27 17.19 19.72
C ASN A 98 7.39 15.64 19.70
N PRO A 99 8.43 15.07 19.08
CA PRO A 99 8.61 13.62 19.08
C PRO A 99 8.79 13.11 20.52
N PRO A 100 8.47 11.83 20.79
CA PRO A 100 8.68 11.25 22.12
C PRO A 100 10.12 11.41 22.59
N ALA A 101 10.32 11.58 23.89
CA ALA A 101 11.65 11.72 24.49
C ALA A 101 12.61 10.61 24.02
N GLY A 102 13.82 11.00 23.60
CA GLY A 102 14.84 10.09 23.10
C GLY A 102 14.59 9.54 21.68
N LYS A 103 13.57 9.99 20.96
CA LYS A 103 13.29 9.56 19.58
C LYS A 103 13.50 10.73 18.60
N SER A 104 14.21 10.44 17.50
CA SER A 104 14.31 11.38 16.38
C SER A 104 12.93 11.61 15.76
N PRO A 105 12.63 12.84 15.29
CA PRO A 105 11.36 13.14 14.65
C PRO A 105 11.19 12.34 13.35
N LEU A 106 9.96 11.90 13.08
CA LEU A 106 9.61 11.37 11.76
C LEU A 106 9.66 12.51 10.74
N ILE A 107 10.52 12.36 9.71
CA ILE A 107 10.65 13.33 8.63
C ILE A 107 10.44 12.67 7.27
N TRP A 108 9.50 13.20 6.51
CA TRP A 108 9.33 12.94 5.09
C TRP A 108 9.72 14.18 4.30
N ARG A 109 10.57 13.99 3.30
CA ARG A 109 11.00 15.01 2.35
C ARG A 109 10.66 14.49 0.98
N LEU A 110 9.65 15.05 0.35
CA LEU A 110 9.08 14.56 -0.90
C LEU A 110 9.31 15.58 -2.00
N VAL A 111 9.86 15.13 -3.10
CA VAL A 111 10.09 15.96 -4.29
C VAL A 111 9.02 15.61 -5.32
N THR A 112 8.42 16.64 -5.91
CA THR A 112 7.42 16.52 -6.98
C THR A 112 7.66 17.58 -8.07
N ASN A 113 7.19 17.30 -9.29
CA ASN A 113 7.08 18.29 -10.37
C ASN A 113 5.86 19.21 -10.21
N ARG A 114 4.83 18.78 -9.46
CA ARG A 114 3.59 19.53 -9.25
C ARG A 114 3.82 20.84 -8.49
N CYS A 115 3.02 21.85 -8.81
CA CYS A 115 2.94 23.06 -7.97
C CYS A 115 2.13 22.75 -6.71
N VAL A 116 2.53 23.34 -5.58
CA VAL A 116 1.87 23.12 -4.28
C VAL A 116 1.69 24.48 -3.62
N GLU A 117 0.51 25.08 -3.84
CA GLU A 117 0.21 26.44 -3.39
C GLU A 117 -0.74 26.47 -2.20
N THR A 118 -1.47 25.36 -1.96
CA THR A 118 -2.49 25.27 -0.91
C THR A 118 -2.16 24.19 0.11
N ALA A 119 -2.74 24.34 1.31
CA ALA A 119 -2.65 23.33 2.37
C ALA A 119 -3.19 21.97 1.90
N ASP A 120 -4.32 21.95 1.19
CA ASP A 120 -4.94 20.71 0.70
C ASP A 120 -4.06 19.99 -0.33
N ALA A 121 -3.45 20.74 -1.26
CA ALA A 121 -2.50 20.15 -2.22
C ALA A 121 -1.29 19.54 -1.53
N ALA A 122 -0.78 20.17 -0.46
CA ALA A 122 0.33 19.65 0.30
C ALA A 122 -0.05 18.38 1.08
N CYS A 123 -1.24 18.37 1.71
CA CYS A 123 -1.79 17.21 2.41
C CYS A 123 -2.02 16.02 1.46
N GLU A 124 -2.59 16.27 0.27
CA GLU A 124 -2.82 15.25 -0.76
C GLU A 124 -1.53 14.49 -1.11
N LEU A 125 -0.43 15.21 -1.34
CA LEU A 125 0.85 14.58 -1.64
C LEU A 125 1.37 13.73 -0.48
N ILE A 126 1.16 14.16 0.78
CA ILE A 126 1.53 13.32 1.91
C ILE A 126 0.67 12.06 1.96
N ASP A 127 -0.63 12.15 1.68
CA ASP A 127 -1.51 10.98 1.66
C ASP A 127 -1.17 10.00 0.53
N TRP A 128 -0.81 10.50 -0.67
CA TRP A 128 -0.27 9.68 -1.74
C TRP A 128 1.01 8.95 -1.31
N TYR A 129 1.92 9.63 -0.62
CA TYR A 129 3.12 9.00 -0.11
C TYR A 129 2.84 7.95 0.97
N ARG A 130 1.83 8.17 1.82
CA ARG A 130 1.38 7.18 2.81
C ARG A 130 0.83 5.92 2.15
N ALA A 131 0.19 6.05 0.98
CA ALA A 131 -0.26 4.91 0.17
C ALA A 131 0.88 4.15 -0.51
N ARG A 132 2.13 4.64 -0.51
CA ARG A 132 3.27 3.90 -1.07
C ARG A 132 3.47 2.53 -0.41
N TRP A 133 3.10 2.37 0.86
CA TRP A 133 3.24 1.08 1.57
C TRP A 133 2.37 -0.03 0.98
N GLU A 134 1.33 0.29 0.20
CA GLU A 134 0.47 -0.69 -0.46
C GLU A 134 1.26 -1.67 -1.33
N ILE A 135 2.31 -1.20 -2.02
CA ILE A 135 3.13 -2.09 -2.88
C ILE A 135 3.96 -3.09 -2.06
N GLU A 136 4.36 -2.72 -0.84
CA GLU A 136 5.11 -3.62 0.04
C GLU A 136 4.21 -4.74 0.54
N MET A 137 2.95 -4.41 0.86
CA MET A 137 1.93 -5.40 1.20
C MET A 137 1.59 -6.30 -0.01
N PHE A 138 1.56 -5.76 -1.23
CA PHE A 138 1.39 -6.56 -2.45
C PHE A 138 2.49 -7.61 -2.58
N PHE A 139 3.76 -7.20 -2.43
CA PHE A 139 4.88 -8.14 -2.47
C PHE A 139 4.89 -9.12 -1.29
N ASP A 140 4.43 -8.72 -0.10
CA ASP A 140 4.25 -9.64 1.03
C ASP A 140 3.22 -10.72 0.72
N VAL A 141 2.06 -10.35 0.14
CA VAL A 141 1.06 -11.33 -0.31
C VAL A 141 1.62 -12.25 -1.38
N LEU A 142 2.36 -11.71 -2.36
CA LEU A 142 2.93 -12.50 -3.45
C LEU A 142 4.00 -13.47 -2.93
N LYS A 143 4.94 -12.99 -2.10
CA LYS A 143 6.10 -13.78 -1.64
C LYS A 143 5.77 -14.68 -0.45
N VAL A 144 5.09 -14.17 0.56
CA VAL A 144 4.81 -14.90 1.81
C VAL A 144 3.47 -15.63 1.73
N GLY A 145 2.44 -14.97 1.18
CA GLY A 145 1.11 -15.56 0.99
C GLY A 145 1.12 -16.64 -0.09
N CYS A 146 1.36 -16.25 -1.34
CA CYS A 146 1.35 -17.14 -2.50
C CYS A 146 2.61 -18.01 -2.60
N ARG A 147 3.65 -17.72 -1.81
CA ARG A 147 4.90 -18.51 -1.73
C ARG A 147 5.58 -18.68 -3.09
N VAL A 148 5.52 -17.65 -3.95
CA VAL A 148 6.08 -17.75 -5.32
C VAL A 148 7.58 -18.07 -5.34
N GLU A 149 8.31 -17.71 -4.30
CA GLU A 149 9.75 -18.01 -4.17
C GLU A 149 10.03 -19.49 -3.83
N LYS A 150 9.00 -20.28 -3.50
CA LYS A 150 9.10 -21.72 -3.25
C LYS A 150 8.71 -22.58 -4.45
N LEU A 151 8.28 -21.98 -5.55
CA LEU A 151 7.92 -22.71 -6.77
C LEU A 151 9.14 -23.46 -7.31
N GLN A 152 8.97 -24.75 -7.57
CA GLN A 152 10.01 -25.65 -8.12
C GLN A 152 9.73 -25.92 -9.60
N LEU A 153 9.62 -24.87 -10.40
CA LEU A 153 9.37 -24.97 -11.85
C LEU A 153 10.70 -24.99 -12.61
N GLU A 154 10.83 -25.92 -13.55
CA GLU A 154 12.10 -26.25 -14.21
C GLU A 154 12.62 -25.19 -15.19
N THR A 155 11.73 -24.35 -15.75
CA THR A 155 12.12 -23.36 -16.78
C THR A 155 11.67 -21.96 -16.41
N LYS A 156 12.41 -20.98 -16.93
CA LYS A 156 12.11 -19.56 -16.76
C LYS A 156 10.70 -19.22 -17.25
N GLU A 157 10.30 -19.73 -18.42
CA GLU A 157 9.01 -19.45 -19.03
C GLU A 157 7.85 -19.98 -18.18
N ARG A 158 8.04 -21.14 -17.53
CA ARG A 158 7.06 -21.69 -16.58
C ARG A 158 6.96 -20.81 -15.33
N ILE A 159 8.09 -20.33 -14.81
CA ILE A 159 8.12 -19.39 -13.67
C ILE A 159 7.41 -18.07 -14.03
N GLU A 160 7.69 -17.49 -15.20
CA GLU A 160 7.05 -16.25 -15.65
C GLU A 160 5.53 -16.38 -15.76
N LYS A 161 5.04 -17.49 -16.34
CA LYS A 161 3.60 -17.79 -16.43
C LYS A 161 2.97 -17.96 -15.05
N ALA A 162 3.62 -18.68 -14.14
CA ALA A 162 3.12 -18.84 -12.78
C ALA A 162 3.09 -17.50 -12.03
N LEU A 163 4.15 -16.68 -12.16
CA LEU A 163 4.20 -15.35 -11.55
C LEU A 163 3.08 -14.44 -12.07
N ALA A 164 2.77 -14.46 -13.37
CA ALA A 164 1.66 -13.69 -13.93
C ALA A 164 0.31 -14.05 -13.27
N LEU A 165 0.04 -15.34 -13.07
CA LEU A 165 -1.17 -15.80 -12.38
C LEU A 165 -1.17 -15.37 -10.90
N TYR A 166 -0.05 -15.57 -10.19
CA TYR A 166 0.03 -15.21 -8.77
C TYR A 166 -0.04 -13.69 -8.52
N ILE A 167 0.41 -12.86 -9.46
CA ILE A 167 0.23 -11.40 -9.41
C ILE A 167 -1.26 -11.04 -9.39
N MET A 168 -2.08 -11.69 -10.23
CA MET A 168 -3.53 -11.47 -10.25
C MET A 168 -4.20 -11.93 -8.95
N VAL A 169 -3.76 -13.08 -8.41
CA VAL A 169 -4.24 -13.60 -7.12
C VAL A 169 -3.86 -12.63 -5.98
N ALA A 170 -2.61 -12.19 -5.92
CA ALA A 170 -2.14 -11.26 -4.88
C ALA A 170 -2.91 -9.93 -4.94
N TRP A 171 -3.14 -9.41 -6.15
CA TRP A 171 -3.97 -8.23 -6.35
C TRP A 171 -5.41 -8.45 -5.87
N ARG A 172 -6.03 -9.58 -6.20
CA ARG A 172 -7.40 -9.92 -5.79
C ARG A 172 -7.55 -9.96 -4.27
N ILE A 173 -6.60 -10.55 -3.56
CA ILE A 173 -6.58 -10.57 -2.09
C ILE A 173 -6.43 -9.17 -1.51
N MET A 174 -5.53 -8.36 -2.06
CA MET A 174 -5.38 -6.97 -1.64
C MET A 174 -6.63 -6.14 -1.89
N PHE A 175 -7.24 -6.31 -3.06
CA PHE A 175 -8.51 -5.68 -3.42
C PHE A 175 -9.60 -6.06 -2.44
N LEU A 176 -9.76 -7.35 -2.11
CA LEU A 176 -10.71 -7.82 -1.10
C LEU A 176 -10.48 -7.15 0.25
N MET A 177 -9.24 -7.17 0.75
CA MET A 177 -8.90 -6.58 2.04
C MET A 177 -9.22 -5.07 2.06
N ARG A 178 -8.92 -4.35 0.98
CA ARG A 178 -9.22 -2.90 0.89
C ARG A 178 -10.71 -2.64 0.81
N LEU A 179 -11.41 -3.35 -0.08
CA LEU A 179 -12.84 -3.21 -0.28
C LEU A 179 -13.63 -3.53 0.99
N GLY A 180 -13.21 -4.55 1.75
CA GLY A 180 -13.80 -4.88 3.05
C GLY A 180 -13.67 -3.77 4.11
N ARG A 181 -12.64 -2.92 4.00
CA ARG A 181 -12.41 -1.79 4.90
C ARG A 181 -13.12 -0.52 4.44
N THR A 182 -13.18 -0.28 3.13
CA THR A 182 -13.76 0.95 2.57
C THR A 182 -15.26 0.83 2.33
N CYS A 183 -15.75 -0.37 2.02
CA CYS A 183 -17.14 -0.67 1.70
C CYS A 183 -17.65 -1.89 2.49
N PRO A 184 -17.57 -1.89 3.84
CA PRO A 184 -17.86 -3.07 4.66
C PRO A 184 -19.29 -3.59 4.50
N GLU A 185 -20.24 -2.68 4.31
CA GLU A 185 -21.69 -2.98 4.23
C GLU A 185 -22.13 -3.47 2.85
N LEU A 186 -21.22 -3.55 1.86
CA LEU A 186 -21.58 -4.03 0.52
C LEU A 186 -22.12 -5.48 0.60
N PRO A 187 -23.19 -5.84 -0.12
CA PRO A 187 -23.65 -7.22 -0.16
C PRO A 187 -22.56 -8.16 -0.70
N ALA A 188 -22.28 -9.26 0.01
CA ALA A 188 -21.18 -10.17 -0.31
C ALA A 188 -21.30 -10.78 -1.71
N ASN A 189 -22.52 -10.98 -2.21
CA ASN A 189 -22.77 -11.53 -3.56
C ASN A 189 -22.34 -10.61 -4.71
N ARG A 190 -21.93 -9.36 -4.43
CA ARG A 190 -21.28 -8.49 -5.41
C ARG A 190 -19.84 -8.90 -5.72
N VAL A 191 -19.25 -9.72 -4.86
CA VAL A 191 -17.82 -10.03 -4.86
C VAL A 191 -17.53 -11.53 -4.75
N PHE A 192 -18.39 -12.27 -4.05
CA PHE A 192 -18.26 -13.70 -3.79
C PHE A 192 -19.43 -14.46 -4.40
N ASP A 193 -19.13 -15.63 -4.95
CA ASP A 193 -20.14 -16.60 -5.35
C ASP A 193 -20.96 -17.06 -4.13
N PRO A 194 -22.27 -17.37 -4.28
CA PRO A 194 -23.09 -17.92 -3.21
C PRO A 194 -22.45 -19.07 -2.43
N LEU A 195 -21.76 -19.98 -3.11
CA LEU A 195 -21.10 -21.11 -2.47
C LEU A 195 -19.88 -20.67 -1.65
N GLU A 196 -19.08 -19.72 -2.16
CA GLU A 196 -17.89 -19.20 -1.47
C GLU A 196 -18.23 -18.62 -0.10
N TRP A 197 -19.20 -17.72 -0.04
CA TRP A 197 -19.55 -17.15 1.26
C TRP A 197 -20.25 -18.16 2.15
N LYS A 198 -21.13 -19.05 1.64
CA LYS A 198 -21.77 -20.09 2.47
C LYS A 198 -20.74 -21.03 3.09
N VAL A 199 -19.77 -21.50 2.31
CA VAL A 199 -18.68 -22.36 2.80
C VAL A 199 -17.84 -21.64 3.85
N SER A 200 -17.59 -20.34 3.70
CA SER A 200 -16.87 -19.56 4.72
C SER A 200 -17.57 -19.60 6.10
N PHE A 201 -18.90 -19.55 6.13
CA PHE A 201 -19.67 -19.67 7.37
C PHE A 201 -19.63 -21.11 7.91
N ARG A 202 -19.82 -22.10 7.05
CA ARG A 202 -19.87 -23.51 7.45
C ARG A 202 -18.54 -24.02 7.99
N LEU A 203 -17.42 -23.70 7.33
CA LEU A 203 -16.08 -24.03 7.83
C LEU A 203 -15.79 -23.37 9.19
N GLY A 204 -16.33 -22.17 9.41
CA GLY A 204 -16.27 -21.48 10.71
C GLY A 204 -17.25 -22.02 11.76
N LYS A 205 -18.03 -23.06 11.45
CA LYS A 205 -19.12 -23.61 12.29
C LYS A 205 -20.16 -22.56 12.68
N LYS A 206 -20.42 -21.59 11.80
CA LYS A 206 -21.41 -20.52 11.99
C LYS A 206 -22.71 -20.88 11.28
N ALA A 207 -23.83 -20.43 11.85
CA ALA A 207 -25.12 -20.48 11.16
C ALA A 207 -25.08 -19.63 9.89
N LEU A 208 -25.80 -20.05 8.86
CA LEU A 208 -25.99 -19.20 7.69
C LEU A 208 -26.94 -18.05 8.05
N PRO A 209 -26.67 -16.82 7.61
CA PRO A 209 -27.61 -15.73 7.74
C PRO A 209 -28.86 -15.99 6.87
N ASP A 210 -30.01 -15.43 7.27
CA ASP A 210 -31.27 -15.54 6.53
C ASP A 210 -31.26 -14.79 5.18
N GLY A 211 -30.28 -13.90 4.97
CA GLY A 211 -30.09 -13.13 3.74
C GLY A 211 -28.63 -13.09 3.29
N ILE A 212 -28.34 -12.26 2.29
CA ILE A 212 -26.97 -12.08 1.79
C ILE A 212 -26.15 -11.38 2.89
N PRO A 213 -25.03 -11.97 3.36
CA PRO A 213 -24.18 -11.32 4.35
C PRO A 213 -23.50 -10.07 3.78
N THR A 214 -23.00 -9.22 4.66
CA THR A 214 -22.12 -8.11 4.29
C THR A 214 -20.75 -8.63 3.84
N LEU A 215 -20.08 -7.86 3.00
CA LEU A 215 -18.72 -8.13 2.54
C LEU A 215 -17.76 -8.26 3.73
N HIS A 216 -17.91 -7.40 4.73
CA HIS A 216 -17.12 -7.42 5.94
C HIS A 216 -17.29 -8.75 6.73
N GLN A 217 -18.51 -9.27 6.87
CA GLN A 217 -18.75 -10.55 7.53
C GLN A 217 -17.99 -11.69 6.83
N VAL A 218 -18.07 -11.76 5.50
CA VAL A 218 -17.39 -12.82 4.73
C VAL A 218 -15.87 -12.68 4.83
N ILE A 219 -15.32 -11.47 4.69
CA ILE A 219 -13.88 -11.22 4.82
C ILE A 219 -13.37 -11.58 6.22
N ARG A 220 -14.13 -11.28 7.27
CA ARG A 220 -13.76 -11.71 8.63
C ARG A 220 -13.80 -13.22 8.78
N ASN A 221 -14.79 -13.91 8.23
CA ASN A 221 -14.83 -15.38 8.21
C ASN A 221 -13.58 -15.95 7.53
N LEU A 222 -13.24 -15.45 6.34
CA LEU A 222 -11.99 -15.86 5.65
C LEU A 222 -10.78 -15.61 6.53
N ALA A 223 -10.67 -14.43 7.13
CA ALA A 223 -9.54 -14.12 8.00
C ALA A 223 -9.44 -15.06 9.21
N GLU A 224 -10.56 -15.36 9.88
CA GLU A 224 -10.62 -16.28 11.03
C GLU A 224 -10.20 -17.69 10.64
N LEU A 225 -10.67 -18.18 9.47
CA LEU A 225 -10.20 -19.44 8.90
C LEU A 225 -8.70 -19.44 8.60
N GLY A 226 -8.12 -18.27 8.32
CA GLY A 226 -6.68 -18.07 8.17
C GLY A 226 -5.91 -17.76 9.46
N GLY A 227 -6.55 -17.85 10.64
CA GLY A 227 -5.91 -17.68 11.95
C GLY A 227 -6.00 -16.28 12.56
N PHE A 228 -6.82 -15.39 11.99
CA PHE A 228 -7.13 -14.11 12.63
C PHE A 228 -8.05 -14.34 13.85
N LEU A 229 -7.63 -13.90 15.03
CA LEU A 229 -8.37 -14.17 16.27
C LEU A 229 -9.62 -13.28 16.46
N GLY A 230 -9.64 -12.12 15.81
CA GLY A 230 -10.82 -11.24 15.82
C GLY A 230 -11.19 -10.63 17.18
N ARG A 231 -10.23 -10.45 18.08
CA ARG A 231 -10.49 -9.81 19.40
C ARG A 231 -10.87 -8.34 19.22
N LYS A 232 -11.56 -7.75 20.20
CA LYS A 232 -12.01 -6.34 20.15
C LYS A 232 -10.88 -5.34 19.83
N SER A 233 -9.64 -5.64 20.23
CA SER A 233 -8.47 -4.79 20.00
C SER A 233 -7.67 -5.10 18.74
N ASP A 234 -8.00 -6.18 18.02
CA ASP A 234 -7.18 -6.66 16.88
C ASP A 234 -7.39 -5.82 15.62
N GLY A 235 -8.50 -5.08 15.54
CA GLY A 235 -8.83 -4.23 14.39
C GLY A 235 -9.26 -5.02 13.17
N GLU A 236 -8.73 -4.64 12.01
CA GLU A 236 -9.07 -5.19 10.70
C GLU A 236 -8.13 -6.32 10.26
N PRO A 237 -8.63 -7.39 9.62
CA PRO A 237 -7.81 -8.49 9.17
C PRO A 237 -6.78 -8.08 8.11
N GLY A 238 -5.65 -8.78 8.09
CA GLY A 238 -4.58 -8.58 7.10
C GLY A 238 -4.72 -9.48 5.88
N ALA A 239 -4.04 -9.10 4.80
CA ALA A 239 -4.09 -9.84 3.53
C ALA A 239 -3.67 -11.32 3.67
N LYS A 240 -2.68 -11.62 4.53
CA LYS A 240 -2.21 -12.99 4.78
C LYS A 240 -3.29 -13.91 5.37
N SER A 241 -4.03 -13.47 6.37
CA SER A 241 -5.08 -14.30 6.98
C SER A 241 -6.26 -14.47 6.02
N ILE A 242 -6.62 -13.43 5.28
CA ILE A 242 -7.66 -13.52 4.24
C ILE A 242 -7.27 -14.56 3.17
N TRP A 243 -6.03 -14.50 2.66
CA TRP A 243 -5.53 -15.48 1.70
C TRP A 243 -5.62 -16.93 2.22
N LEU A 244 -5.10 -17.19 3.42
CA LEU A 244 -5.06 -18.54 3.98
C LEU A 244 -6.47 -19.12 4.16
N GLY A 245 -7.43 -18.32 4.62
CA GLY A 245 -8.80 -18.79 4.75
C GLY A 245 -9.52 -18.92 3.41
N TYR A 246 -9.23 -18.06 2.44
CA TYR A 246 -9.82 -18.18 1.11
C TYR A 246 -9.34 -19.44 0.39
N SER A 247 -8.05 -19.78 0.50
CA SER A 247 -7.53 -21.07 0.02
C SER A 247 -8.31 -22.24 0.62
N ARG A 248 -8.57 -22.24 1.93
CA ARG A 248 -9.36 -23.29 2.60
C ARG A 248 -10.80 -23.38 2.08
N VAL A 249 -11.44 -22.24 1.81
CA VAL A 249 -12.78 -22.20 1.21
C VAL A 249 -12.75 -22.84 -0.19
N LEU A 250 -11.77 -22.46 -1.02
CA LEU A 250 -11.64 -23.01 -2.37
C LEU A 250 -11.36 -24.52 -2.37
N ASP A 251 -10.48 -24.99 -1.46
CA ASP A 251 -10.20 -26.43 -1.30
C ASP A 251 -11.49 -27.20 -0.90
N CYS A 252 -12.31 -26.62 -0.04
CA CYS A 252 -13.58 -27.23 0.37
C CYS A 252 -14.62 -27.24 -0.77
N ILE A 253 -14.69 -26.17 -1.57
CA ILE A 253 -15.56 -26.12 -2.76
C ILE A 253 -15.16 -27.18 -3.77
N TYR A 254 -13.85 -27.32 -4.02
CA TYR A 254 -13.32 -28.37 -4.88
C TYR A 254 -13.71 -29.76 -4.37
N GLY A 255 -13.62 -30.00 -3.06
CA GLY A 255 -14.10 -31.23 -2.44
C GLY A 255 -15.61 -31.48 -2.60
N ILE A 256 -16.45 -30.44 -2.50
CA ILE A 256 -17.89 -30.53 -2.73
C ILE A 256 -18.19 -30.90 -4.19
N GLN A 257 -17.48 -30.29 -5.14
CA GLN A 257 -17.61 -30.60 -6.57
C GLN A 257 -17.22 -32.05 -6.85
N MET A 258 -16.09 -32.51 -6.31
CA MET A 258 -15.66 -33.91 -6.43
C MET A 258 -16.66 -34.89 -5.81
N ALA A 259 -17.23 -34.58 -4.64
CA ALA A 259 -18.22 -35.45 -4.00
C ALA A 259 -19.48 -35.62 -4.88
N SER A 260 -19.92 -34.52 -5.51
CA SER A 260 -21.04 -34.54 -6.46
C SER A 260 -20.70 -35.38 -7.70
N GLU A 261 -19.50 -35.25 -8.26
CA GLU A 261 -19.04 -36.08 -9.39
C GLU A 261 -18.97 -37.58 -9.05
N LEU A 262 -18.69 -37.91 -7.78
CA LEU A 262 -18.66 -39.29 -7.27
C LEU A 262 -20.05 -39.82 -6.88
N GLY A 263 -21.13 -39.03 -7.02
CA GLY A 263 -22.49 -39.43 -6.65
C GLY A 263 -22.72 -39.55 -5.15
N MET A 264 -21.95 -38.82 -4.35
CA MET A 264 -22.12 -38.75 -2.89
C MET A 264 -23.04 -37.57 -2.55
N ASP A 265 -24.35 -37.79 -2.65
CA ASP A 265 -25.39 -36.84 -2.21
C ASP A 265 -25.87 -37.10 -0.77
#